data_AF-A0A1V1VDZ2-F1
#
_entry.id   AF-A0A1V1VDZ2-F1
#
_cell.length_a   1.000
_cell.length_b   1.000
_cell.length_c   1.000
_cell.angle_alpha   90.00
_cell.angle_beta   90.00
_cell.angle_gamma   90.00
#
_symmetry.space_group_name_H-M   'P 1'
#
loop_
_entity.id
_entity.type
_entity.pdbx_description
1 polymer ?
#
loop_
_entity_poly.entity_id
_entity_poly.type
_entity_poly.pdbx_seq_one_letter_code
_entity_poly.pdbx_strand_id
1 'polypeptide(L)'
;MLSVFWHFLVLGLYSFGGPAAHIGYFQRAFVEDKKWLTSSEFNQAVALCQFLPGPASSQLGMFIGYKKGHYLGALAAFVGFTLPSFALLTILAIMSSSLSDSSWLDAVIQAAKLLAVIVVADALWGMGKKNITSKTTFFVCLLTAIWVYFSVGLLGQILPILAAAAIGYALSFVKKGQNEATQLPTQLPKVKPNLVILSCFCILLVGMPFIANILLIANIFNIFYQAGSFVFGGGHVVLPLLQPMMDGLVEPDKFLTAYASAQLVPGPMFTMASYLGAAAYTTSPILGSFVATIAGGDSN
;
A
#
# COMPACT_ATOMS: atom_id res chain seq x y z
N MET A 1 -14.84 4.47 19.56
CA MET A 1 -14.80 3.85 18.21
C MET A 1 -15.35 4.77 17.15
N LEU A 2 -16.60 5.23 17.27
CA LEU A 2 -17.22 6.18 16.33
C LEU A 2 -16.39 7.45 16.11
N SER A 3 -15.80 8.02 17.16
CA SER A 3 -14.88 9.16 17.02
C SER A 3 -13.67 8.83 16.15
N VAL A 4 -13.04 7.66 16.30
CA VAL A 4 -11.87 7.29 15.48
C VAL A 4 -12.30 7.17 14.02
N PHE A 5 -13.37 6.40 13.77
CA PHE A 5 -13.96 6.26 12.45
C PHE A 5 -14.24 7.62 11.80
N TRP A 6 -14.91 8.53 12.50
CA TRP A 6 -15.27 9.84 11.96
C TRP A 6 -14.06 10.69 11.56
N HIS A 7 -13.03 10.76 12.40
CA HIS A 7 -11.84 11.55 12.06
C HIS A 7 -11.09 10.96 10.86
N PHE A 8 -11.00 9.63 10.78
CA PHE A 8 -10.39 8.97 9.63
C PHE A 8 -11.26 9.04 8.37
N LEU A 9 -12.59 9.02 8.49
CA LEU A 9 -13.53 9.24 7.39
C LEU A 9 -13.37 10.63 6.78
N VAL A 10 -13.31 11.64 7.65
CA VAL A 10 -13.08 13.03 7.24
C VAL A 10 -11.72 13.16 6.56
N LEU A 11 -10.66 12.58 7.11
CA LEU A 11 -9.34 12.53 6.45
C LEU A 11 -9.40 11.81 5.10
N GLY A 12 -10.12 10.69 5.00
CA GLY A 12 -10.31 9.94 3.75
C GLY A 12 -11.04 10.74 2.66
N LEU A 13 -11.78 11.80 3.00
CA LEU A 13 -12.46 12.68 2.04
C LEU A 13 -11.56 13.76 1.44
N TYR A 14 -10.41 14.11 2.04
CA TYR A 14 -9.57 15.20 1.55
C TYR A 14 -8.05 14.92 1.54
N SER A 15 -7.61 13.73 1.94
CA SER A 15 -6.17 13.42 1.96
C SER A 15 -5.67 13.12 0.54
N PHE A 16 -5.26 14.15 -0.20
CA PHE A 16 -4.63 14.03 -1.52
C PHE A 16 -3.10 14.11 -1.42
N GLY A 17 -2.39 13.56 -2.40
CA GLY A 17 -0.93 13.67 -2.51
C GLY A 17 -0.13 12.47 -2.01
N GLY A 18 -0.79 11.34 -1.75
CA GLY A 18 -0.14 10.07 -1.46
C GLY A 18 0.47 9.97 -0.05
N PRO A 19 1.28 8.93 0.21
CA PRO A 19 1.67 8.55 1.57
C PRO A 19 2.37 9.64 2.39
N ALA A 20 3.24 10.44 1.76
CA ALA A 20 3.92 11.53 2.45
C ALA A 20 2.95 12.63 2.90
N ALA A 21 1.99 13.00 2.04
CA ALA A 21 0.96 13.96 2.38
C ALA A 21 0.04 13.41 3.49
N HIS A 22 -0.35 12.13 3.41
CA HIS A 22 -1.16 11.48 4.44
C HIS A 22 -0.50 11.50 5.82
N ILE A 23 0.81 11.20 5.89
CA ILE A 23 1.59 11.29 7.13
C ILE A 23 1.55 12.73 7.66
N GLY A 24 1.70 13.75 6.80
CA GLY A 24 1.56 15.15 7.18
C GLY A 24 0.18 15.51 7.73
N TYR A 25 -0.89 15.08 7.06
CA TYR A 25 -2.27 15.26 7.55
C TYR A 25 -2.49 14.58 8.90
N PHE A 26 -1.94 13.37 9.10
CA PHE A 26 -2.07 12.62 10.34
C PHE A 26 -1.27 13.27 11.47
N GLN A 27 -0.09 13.82 11.19
CA GLN A 27 0.68 14.57 12.16
C GLN A 27 -0.10 15.80 12.63
N ARG A 28 -0.62 16.59 11.69
CA ARG A 28 -1.43 17.77 12.02
C ARG A 28 -2.66 17.39 12.86
N ALA A 29 -3.44 16.42 12.38
CA ALA A 29 -4.68 16.03 13.03
C ALA A 29 -4.45 15.40 14.41
N PHE A 30 -3.50 14.46 14.52
CA PHE A 30 -3.39 13.57 15.69
C PHE A 30 -2.25 13.92 16.63
N VAL A 31 -1.28 14.74 16.23
CA VAL A 31 -0.23 15.25 17.12
C VAL A 31 -0.54 16.69 17.53
N GLU A 32 -0.77 17.58 16.57
CA GLU A 32 -0.90 19.01 16.84
C GLU A 32 -2.29 19.37 17.37
N ASP A 33 -3.33 19.04 16.62
CA ASP A 33 -4.70 19.48 16.93
C ASP A 33 -5.33 18.65 18.04
N LYS A 34 -5.33 17.31 17.90
CA LYS A 34 -6.01 16.41 18.86
C LYS A 34 -5.11 15.90 19.97
N LYS A 35 -3.78 15.98 19.84
CA LYS A 35 -2.80 15.49 20.84
C LYS A 35 -3.06 14.04 21.25
N TRP A 36 -3.39 13.19 20.27
CA TRP A 36 -3.59 11.77 20.45
C TRP A 36 -2.28 11.02 20.66
N LEU A 37 -1.21 11.51 20.06
CA LEU A 37 0.16 11.02 20.20
C LEU A 37 1.09 12.20 20.45
N THR A 38 2.21 11.95 21.12
CA THR A 38 3.34 12.88 21.14
C THR A 38 4.10 12.85 19.81
N SER A 39 4.86 13.90 19.49
CA SER A 39 5.70 13.93 18.28
C SER A 39 6.72 12.79 18.26
N SER A 40 7.23 12.38 19.43
CA SER A 40 8.15 11.25 19.55
C SER A 40 7.47 9.92 19.22
N GLU A 41 6.29 9.65 19.80
CA GLU A 41 5.52 8.44 19.49
C GLU A 41 5.11 8.39 18.01
N PHE A 42 4.70 9.52 17.43
CA PHE A 42 4.34 9.60 16.03
C PHE A 42 5.52 9.28 15.12
N ASN A 43 6.69 9.88 15.38
CA ASN A 43 7.90 9.62 14.58
C ASN A 43 8.37 8.17 14.69
N GLN A 44 8.27 7.55 15.88
CA GLN A 44 8.56 6.13 16.07
C GLN A 44 7.57 5.25 15.28
N ALA A 45 6.28 5.59 15.30
CA ALA A 45 5.26 4.88 14.54
C ALA A 45 5.51 4.99 13.02
N VAL A 46 5.82 6.19 12.53
CA VAL A 46 6.18 6.41 11.12
C VAL A 46 7.40 5.56 10.75
N ALA A 47 8.43 5.52 11.58
CA ALA A 47 9.61 4.70 11.33
C ALA A 47 9.28 3.19 11.28
N LEU A 48 8.42 2.72 12.19
CA LEU A 48 7.97 1.32 12.21
C LEU A 48 7.15 0.96 10.95
N CYS A 49 6.17 1.79 10.58
CA CYS A 49 5.34 1.56 9.38
C CYS A 49 6.11 1.71 8.07
N GLN A 50 7.26 2.40 8.06
CA GLN A 50 8.15 2.43 6.90
C GLN A 50 9.08 1.22 6.82
N PHE A 51 9.28 0.52 7.94
CA PHE A 51 10.08 -0.70 8.01
C PHE A 51 9.26 -1.94 7.64
N LEU A 52 7.99 -1.98 8.03
CA LEU A 52 7.10 -3.09 7.71
C LEU A 52 6.66 -3.07 6.23
N PRO A 53 6.43 -4.24 5.62
CA PRO A 53 5.77 -4.27 4.32
C PRO A 53 4.33 -3.77 4.47
N GLY A 54 3.83 -3.06 3.47
CA GLY A 54 2.47 -2.54 3.35
C GLY A 54 2.42 -1.03 3.11
N PRO A 55 1.23 -0.48 2.79
CA PRO A 55 1.06 0.96 2.58
C PRO A 55 1.21 1.76 3.89
N ALA A 56 2.38 2.35 4.07
CA ALA A 56 2.79 3.06 5.29
C ALA A 56 1.76 4.05 5.87
N SER A 57 1.01 4.79 5.04
CA SER A 57 -0.01 5.71 5.56
C SER A 57 -1.18 4.99 6.21
N SER A 58 -1.64 3.88 5.63
CA SER A 58 -2.80 3.14 6.15
C SER A 58 -2.42 2.36 7.42
N GLN A 59 -1.22 1.77 7.47
CA GLN A 59 -0.64 1.20 8.68
C GLN A 59 -0.51 2.22 9.81
N LEU A 60 -0.03 3.42 9.51
CA LEU A 60 0.07 4.48 10.51
C LEU A 60 -1.31 4.88 11.03
N GLY A 61 -2.32 4.96 10.16
CA GLY A 61 -3.70 5.21 10.55
C GLY A 61 -4.25 4.15 11.49
N MET A 62 -4.04 2.87 11.17
CA MET A 62 -4.39 1.74 12.04
C MET A 62 -3.64 1.75 13.37
N PHE A 63 -2.35 2.10 13.38
CA PHE A 63 -1.58 2.24 14.62
C PHE A 63 -2.16 3.35 15.52
N ILE A 64 -2.48 4.50 14.94
CA ILE A 64 -3.12 5.62 15.66
C ILE A 64 -4.49 5.19 16.19
N GLY A 65 -5.28 4.49 15.38
CA GLY A 65 -6.55 3.89 15.79
C GLY A 65 -6.39 2.89 16.94
N TYR A 66 -5.38 2.02 16.85
CA TYR A 66 -5.01 1.04 17.87
C TYR A 66 -4.66 1.72 19.20
N LYS A 67 -3.88 2.80 19.17
CA LYS A 67 -3.56 3.58 20.38
C LYS A 67 -4.81 4.21 21.02
N LYS A 68 -5.88 4.44 20.27
CA LYS A 68 -7.15 5.02 20.79
C LYS A 68 -8.23 4.03 21.17
N GLY A 69 -8.19 2.80 20.68
CA GLY A 69 -9.03 1.75 21.24
C GLY A 69 -8.81 0.39 20.63
N HIS A 70 -7.55 -0.01 20.65
CA HIS A 70 -7.06 -1.34 20.33
C HIS A 70 -7.54 -1.81 18.94
N TYR A 71 -7.78 -3.10 18.76
CA TYR A 71 -8.12 -3.68 17.45
C TYR A 71 -9.36 -3.05 16.80
N LEU A 72 -10.38 -2.71 17.57
CA LEU A 72 -11.56 -2.03 17.04
C LEU A 72 -11.24 -0.60 16.59
N GLY A 73 -10.31 0.08 17.27
CA GLY A 73 -9.83 1.39 16.87
C GLY A 73 -9.02 1.34 15.58
N ALA A 74 -8.17 0.33 15.42
CA ALA A 74 -7.44 0.07 14.18
C ALA A 74 -8.40 -0.17 13.01
N LEU A 75 -9.38 -1.06 13.19
CA LEU A 75 -10.41 -1.33 12.18
C LEU A 75 -11.22 -0.08 11.84
N ALA A 76 -11.64 0.69 12.85
CA ALA A 76 -12.37 1.94 12.64
C ALA A 76 -11.55 2.97 11.84
N ALA A 77 -10.24 3.07 12.09
CA ALA A 77 -9.35 3.95 11.35
C ALA A 77 -9.18 3.49 9.90
N PHE A 78 -8.94 2.19 9.68
CA PHE A 78 -8.81 1.61 8.35
C PHE A 78 -10.08 1.81 7.52
N VAL A 79 -11.24 1.41 8.06
CA VAL A 79 -12.52 1.55 7.36
C VAL A 79 -12.83 3.02 7.10
N GLY A 80 -12.66 3.91 8.10
CA GLY A 80 -12.91 5.34 7.92
C GLY A 80 -12.06 5.92 6.79
N PHE A 81 -10.74 5.68 6.82
CA PHE A 81 -9.82 6.27 5.86
C PHE A 81 -9.99 5.74 4.42
N THR A 82 -10.34 4.46 4.29
CA THR A 82 -10.44 3.75 3.01
C THR A 82 -11.82 3.84 2.37
N LEU A 83 -12.89 4.00 3.16
CA LEU A 83 -14.27 3.93 2.67
C LEU A 83 -14.62 4.95 1.57
N PRO A 84 -14.20 6.23 1.64
CA PRO A 84 -14.54 7.21 0.60
C PRO A 84 -14.00 6.84 -0.77
N SER A 85 -12.71 6.50 -0.87
CA SER A 85 -12.09 6.09 -2.12
C SER A 85 -12.52 4.70 -2.57
N PHE A 86 -12.77 3.78 -1.65
CA PHE A 86 -13.40 2.50 -1.96
C PHE A 86 -14.73 2.69 -2.70
N ALA A 87 -15.61 3.55 -2.16
CA ALA A 87 -16.90 3.82 -2.76
C ALA A 87 -16.75 4.47 -4.15
N LEU A 88 -15.92 5.52 -4.25
CA LEU A 88 -15.69 6.24 -5.51
C LEU A 88 -15.13 5.32 -6.61
N LEU A 89 -14.11 4.51 -6.30
CA LEU A 89 -13.47 3.64 -7.28
C LEU A 89 -14.33 2.42 -7.65
N THR A 90 -15.12 1.90 -6.71
CA THR A 90 -16.09 0.84 -7.01
C THR A 90 -17.19 1.36 -7.94
N ILE A 91 -17.76 2.53 -7.65
CA ILE A 91 -18.74 3.19 -8.52
C ILE A 91 -18.15 3.42 -9.89
N LEU A 92 -16.94 3.97 -9.97
CA LEU A 92 -16.28 4.26 -11.24
C LEU A 92 -16.02 2.99 -12.07
N ALA A 93 -15.63 1.87 -11.45
CA ALA A 93 -15.43 0.60 -12.14
C ALA A 93 -16.74 0.03 -12.73
N ILE A 94 -17.84 0.15 -11.99
CA ILE A 94 -19.16 -0.31 -12.47
C ILE A 94 -19.65 0.61 -13.58
N MET A 95 -19.54 1.93 -13.39
CA MET A 95 -19.97 2.93 -14.37
C MET A 95 -19.16 2.86 -15.67
N SER A 96 -17.84 2.67 -15.59
CA SER A 96 -16.99 2.57 -16.78
C SER A 96 -17.36 1.39 -17.67
N SER A 97 -17.81 0.28 -17.08
CA SER A 97 -18.31 -0.87 -17.85
C SER A 97 -19.67 -0.65 -18.51
N SER A 98 -20.44 0.35 -18.07
CA SER A 98 -21.80 0.66 -18.57
C SER A 98 -21.84 1.86 -19.53
N LEU A 99 -20.80 2.71 -19.53
CA LEU A 99 -20.75 4.00 -20.22
C LEU A 99 -19.71 4.05 -21.36
N SER A 100 -19.35 2.89 -21.91
CA SER A 100 -18.29 2.72 -22.92
C SER A 100 -18.49 3.50 -24.23
N ASP A 101 -19.66 4.09 -24.47
CA ASP A 101 -19.96 4.89 -25.68
C ASP A 101 -19.88 6.42 -25.44
N SER A 102 -19.48 6.87 -24.25
CA SER A 102 -19.45 8.31 -23.93
C SER A 102 -18.08 8.96 -24.18
N SER A 103 -17.99 9.72 -25.27
CA SER A 103 -16.74 10.38 -25.73
C SER A 103 -16.07 11.29 -24.70
N TRP A 104 -16.85 11.89 -23.79
CA TRP A 104 -16.30 12.72 -22.71
C TRP A 104 -15.59 11.89 -21.64
N LEU A 105 -16.10 10.70 -21.32
CA LEU A 105 -15.52 9.81 -20.30
C LEU A 105 -14.19 9.25 -20.78
N ASP A 106 -14.11 8.87 -22.05
CA ASP A 106 -12.87 8.45 -22.68
C ASP A 106 -11.80 9.54 -22.63
N ALA A 107 -12.16 10.79 -22.92
CA ALA A 107 -11.25 11.93 -22.84
C ALA A 107 -10.74 12.15 -21.40
N VAL A 108 -11.62 12.05 -20.40
CA VAL A 108 -11.25 12.16 -18.98
C VAL A 108 -10.33 11.02 -18.56
N ILE A 109 -10.63 9.78 -18.93
CA ILE A 109 -9.79 8.61 -18.63
C ILE A 109 -8.43 8.74 -19.31
N GLN A 110 -8.39 9.20 -20.56
CA GLN A 110 -7.14 9.41 -21.29
C GLN A 110 -6.28 10.51 -20.64
N ALA A 111 -6.90 11.63 -20.25
CA ALA A 111 -6.21 12.68 -19.49
C ALA A 111 -5.69 12.17 -18.14
N ALA A 112 -6.47 11.34 -17.44
CA ALA A 112 -6.06 10.72 -16.18
C ALA A 112 -4.88 9.75 -16.39
N LYS A 113 -4.85 8.97 -17.48
CA LYS A 113 -3.72 8.11 -17.84
C LYS A 113 -2.45 8.92 -18.10
N LEU A 114 -2.55 10.07 -18.78
CA LEU A 114 -1.41 10.98 -18.98
C LEU A 114 -0.92 11.58 -17.65
N LEU A 115 -1.85 12.01 -16.79
CA LEU A 115 -1.50 12.48 -15.44
C LEU A 115 -0.79 11.38 -14.64
N ALA A 116 -1.25 10.14 -14.73
CA ALA A 116 -0.64 9.00 -14.05
C ALA A 116 0.84 8.82 -14.43
N VAL A 117 1.20 9.01 -15.71
CA VAL A 117 2.61 8.99 -16.16
C VAL A 117 3.43 10.07 -15.46
N ILE A 118 2.91 11.30 -15.37
CA ILE A 118 3.60 12.41 -14.69
C ILE A 118 3.78 12.09 -13.21
N VAL A 119 2.75 11.58 -12.54
CA VAL A 119 2.83 11.25 -11.12
C VAL A 119 3.80 10.10 -10.85
N VAL A 120 3.83 9.07 -11.70
CA VAL A 120 4.84 8.00 -11.62
C VAL A 120 6.25 8.57 -11.80
N ALA A 121 6.44 9.45 -12.78
CA ALA A 121 7.74 10.08 -13.02
C ALA A 121 8.21 10.93 -11.82
N ASP A 122 7.32 11.74 -11.25
CA ASP A 122 7.61 12.53 -10.05
C ASP A 122 7.96 11.64 -8.85
N ALA A 123 7.18 10.58 -8.63
CA ALA A 123 7.45 9.61 -7.57
C ALA A 123 8.80 8.92 -7.74
N LEU A 124 9.14 8.46 -8.95
CA LEU A 124 10.44 7.86 -9.26
C LEU A 124 11.58 8.85 -9.04
N TRP A 125 11.41 10.11 -9.44
CA TRP A 125 12.40 11.16 -9.25
C TRP A 125 12.65 11.47 -7.77
N GLY A 126 11.56 11.63 -7.00
CA GLY A 126 11.63 11.84 -5.55
C GLY A 126 12.26 10.67 -4.80
N MET A 127 11.86 9.42 -5.14
CA MET A 127 12.46 8.21 -4.57
C MET A 127 13.94 8.07 -4.93
N GLY A 128 14.30 8.37 -6.19
CA GLY A 128 15.68 8.35 -6.65
C GLY A 128 16.56 9.31 -5.85
N LYS A 129 16.16 10.58 -5.72
CA LYS A 129 16.89 11.58 -4.93
C LYS A 129 17.05 11.19 -3.46
N LYS A 130 16.03 10.56 -2.87
CA LYS A 130 16.02 10.19 -1.46
C LYS A 130 16.84 8.92 -1.17
N ASN A 131 16.74 7.90 -2.02
CA ASN A 131 17.25 6.56 -1.73
C ASN A 131 18.61 6.27 -2.40
N ILE A 132 18.95 6.92 -3.50
CA ILE A 132 20.22 6.74 -4.21
C ILE A 132 21.23 7.76 -3.68
N THR A 133 21.83 7.44 -2.53
CA THR A 133 22.75 8.34 -1.80
C THR A 133 24.23 8.00 -2.01
N SER A 134 24.54 6.82 -2.53
CA SER A 134 25.89 6.31 -2.71
C SER A 134 26.06 5.50 -4.00
N LYS A 135 27.31 5.27 -4.42
CA LYS A 135 27.61 4.37 -5.54
C LYS A 135 27.02 2.98 -5.32
N THR A 136 27.09 2.46 -4.09
CA THR A 136 26.53 1.14 -3.76
C THR A 136 25.02 1.08 -3.96
N THR A 137 24.27 2.07 -3.44
CA THR A 137 22.81 2.12 -3.63
C THR A 137 22.43 2.28 -5.10
N PHE A 138 23.23 3.02 -5.88
CA PHE A 138 23.03 3.13 -7.33
C PHE A 138 23.21 1.79 -8.04
N PHE A 139 24.30 1.06 -7.78
CA PHE A 139 24.53 -0.26 -8.39
C PHE A 139 23.49 -1.30 -7.95
N VAL A 140 23.08 -1.31 -6.68
CA VAL A 140 21.99 -2.18 -6.21
C VAL A 140 20.69 -1.85 -6.94
N CYS A 141 20.35 -0.57 -7.10
CA CYS A 141 19.19 -0.13 -7.86
C CYS A 141 19.26 -0.58 -9.32
N LEU A 142 20.40 -0.36 -10.00
CA LEU A 142 20.59 -0.70 -11.40
C LEU A 142 20.51 -2.22 -11.64
N LEU A 143 21.21 -3.01 -10.82
CA LEU A 143 21.18 -4.48 -10.93
C LEU A 143 19.79 -5.04 -10.64
N THR A 144 19.08 -4.47 -9.66
CA THR A 144 17.70 -4.86 -9.36
C THR A 144 16.77 -4.51 -10.52
N ALA A 145 16.91 -3.35 -11.14
CA ALA A 145 16.11 -2.97 -12.29
C ALA A 145 16.32 -3.92 -13.48
N ILE A 146 17.57 -4.29 -13.77
CA ILE A 146 17.91 -5.27 -14.81
C ILE A 146 17.30 -6.63 -14.47
N TRP A 147 17.45 -7.10 -13.22
CA TRP A 147 16.89 -8.36 -12.77
C TRP A 147 15.37 -8.41 -12.96
N VAL A 148 14.66 -7.40 -12.46
CA VAL A 148 13.20 -7.31 -12.51
C VAL A 148 12.70 -7.26 -13.96
N TYR A 149 13.46 -6.65 -14.88
CA TYR A 149 13.12 -6.63 -16.30
C TYR A 149 13.09 -8.03 -16.95
N PHE A 150 13.96 -8.93 -16.53
CA PHE A 150 14.04 -10.30 -17.08
C PHE A 150 13.32 -11.35 -16.24
N SER A 151 12.97 -11.03 -15.00
CA SER A 151 12.31 -11.95 -14.08
C SER A 151 10.79 -11.80 -14.13
N VAL A 152 10.05 -12.89 -14.06
CA VAL A 152 8.58 -12.89 -13.98
C VAL A 152 8.14 -13.55 -12.68
N GLY A 153 7.02 -13.07 -12.14
CA GLY A 153 6.36 -13.65 -10.97
C GLY A 153 6.97 -13.22 -9.63
N LEU A 154 6.38 -13.74 -8.55
CA LEU A 154 6.65 -13.33 -7.17
C LEU A 154 8.13 -13.52 -6.77
N LEU A 155 8.74 -14.64 -7.15
CA LEU A 155 10.15 -14.93 -6.85
C LEU A 155 11.10 -13.92 -7.52
N GLY A 156 10.73 -13.41 -8.70
CA GLY A 156 11.48 -12.36 -9.39
C GLY A 156 11.59 -11.07 -8.58
N GLN A 157 10.66 -10.82 -7.67
CA GLN A 157 10.60 -9.61 -6.84
C GLN A 157 11.17 -9.83 -5.43
N ILE A 158 10.90 -11.00 -4.82
CA ILE A 158 11.39 -11.30 -3.46
C ILE A 158 12.91 -11.48 -3.43
N LEU A 159 13.48 -12.21 -4.41
CA LEU A 159 14.92 -12.48 -4.45
C LEU A 159 15.80 -11.22 -4.46
N PRO A 160 15.56 -10.21 -5.31
CA PRO A 160 16.35 -8.98 -5.27
C PRO A 160 16.18 -8.20 -3.97
N ILE A 161 15.01 -8.22 -3.33
CA ILE A 161 14.82 -7.60 -2.00
C ILE A 161 15.70 -8.28 -0.96
N LEU A 162 15.69 -9.61 -0.89
CA LEU A 162 16.51 -10.38 0.05
C LEU A 162 18.01 -10.18 -0.23
N ALA A 163 18.42 -10.17 -1.50
CA ALA A 163 19.80 -9.91 -1.89
C ALA A 163 20.24 -8.49 -1.50
N ALA A 164 19.42 -7.48 -1.77
CA ALA A 164 19.69 -6.09 -1.39
C ALA A 164 19.78 -5.94 0.15
N ALA A 165 18.90 -6.61 0.89
CA ALA A 165 18.93 -6.63 2.35
C ALA A 165 20.22 -7.29 2.89
N ALA A 166 20.63 -8.42 2.32
CA ALA A 166 21.87 -9.10 2.70
C ALA A 166 23.12 -8.24 2.40
N ILE A 167 23.16 -7.59 1.22
CA ILE A 167 24.24 -6.66 0.85
C ILE A 167 24.25 -5.47 1.83
N GLY A 168 23.10 -4.88 2.12
CA GLY A 168 22.97 -3.77 3.06
C GLY A 168 23.44 -4.15 4.48
N TYR A 169 23.06 -5.34 4.96
CA TYR A 169 23.48 -5.87 6.24
C TYR A 169 25.01 -6.10 6.29
N ALA A 170 25.57 -6.76 5.28
CA ALA A 170 27.01 -7.02 5.19
C ALA A 170 27.84 -5.70 5.19
N LEU A 171 27.38 -4.69 4.45
CA LEU A 171 28.04 -3.38 4.39
C LEU A 171 27.87 -2.56 5.68
N SER A 172 26.78 -2.79 6.44
CA SER A 172 26.57 -2.13 7.74
C SER A 172 27.65 -2.51 8.76
N PHE A 173 28.17 -3.75 8.74
CA PHE A 173 29.28 -4.16 9.61
C PHE A 173 30.62 -3.49 9.24
N VAL A 174 30.81 -3.14 7.97
CA VAL A 174 32.04 -2.49 7.49
C VAL A 174 32.05 -1.00 7.86
N LYS A 175 30.87 -0.38 7.97
CA LYS A 175 30.69 1.08 8.23
C LYS A 175 30.54 1.44 9.71
N LYS A 176 30.99 0.58 10.63
CA LYS A 176 30.82 0.68 12.09
C LYS A 176 31.54 1.88 12.78
N GLY A 177 31.82 2.97 12.05
CA GLY A 177 32.68 4.07 12.52
C GLY A 177 32.09 5.48 12.52
N GLN A 178 30.84 5.73 12.11
CA GLN A 178 30.34 7.12 11.98
C GLN A 178 28.90 7.41 12.39
N ASN A 179 28.14 6.45 12.94
CA ASN A 179 26.86 6.80 13.53
C ASN A 179 27.06 7.17 14.98
N GLU A 180 26.95 8.46 15.27
CA GLU A 180 26.70 8.99 16.61
C GLU A 180 25.73 8.06 17.32
N ALA A 181 26.09 7.68 18.54
CA ALA A 181 25.24 6.92 19.44
C ALA A 181 23.97 7.75 19.69
N THR A 182 22.98 7.61 18.81
CA THR A 182 21.59 7.82 19.20
C THR A 182 21.42 6.85 20.34
N GLN A 183 21.35 7.37 21.56
CA GLN A 183 21.17 6.58 22.77
C GLN A 183 19.95 5.69 22.53
N LEU A 184 20.20 4.42 22.19
CA LEU A 184 19.16 3.42 22.15
C LEU A 184 18.53 3.44 23.54
N PRO A 185 17.20 3.62 23.66
CA PRO A 185 16.54 3.54 24.95
C PRO A 185 17.05 2.28 25.65
N THR A 186 17.60 2.45 26.85
CA THR A 186 18.23 1.39 27.67
C THR A 186 17.28 0.24 28.00
N GLN A 187 16.01 0.39 27.65
CA GLN A 187 15.01 -0.66 27.65
C GLN A 187 14.20 -0.57 26.36
N LEU A 188 14.49 -1.46 25.41
CA LEU A 188 13.53 -1.73 24.34
C LEU A 188 12.25 -2.26 25.01
N PRO A 189 11.07 -1.64 24.78
CA PRO A 189 9.83 -2.19 25.29
C PRO A 189 9.69 -3.61 24.77
N LYS A 190 9.41 -4.57 25.67
CA LYS A 190 9.14 -5.97 25.29
C LYS A 190 7.82 -6.01 24.53
N VAL A 191 7.88 -5.88 23.20
CA VAL A 191 6.73 -6.08 22.33
C VAL A 191 6.46 -7.59 22.28
N LYS A 192 5.33 -8.02 22.83
CA LYS A 192 4.86 -9.40 22.67
C LYS A 192 4.03 -9.46 21.38
N PRO A 193 4.44 -10.23 20.36
CA PRO A 193 3.62 -10.38 19.16
C PRO A 193 2.30 -11.04 19.53
N ASN A 194 1.20 -10.57 18.94
CA ASN A 194 -0.06 -11.28 19.05
C ASN A 194 0.03 -12.53 18.17
N LEU A 195 0.29 -13.68 18.80
CA LEU A 195 0.47 -14.97 18.13
C LEU A 195 -0.76 -15.36 17.30
N VAL A 196 -1.97 -14.99 17.71
CA VAL A 196 -3.19 -15.34 16.95
C VAL A 196 -3.22 -14.60 15.62
N ILE A 197 -2.94 -13.30 15.62
CA ILE A 197 -2.92 -12.49 14.40
C ILE A 197 -1.76 -12.91 13.51
N LEU A 198 -0.57 -13.13 14.10
CA LEU A 198 0.60 -13.57 13.35
C LEU A 198 0.39 -14.96 12.72
N SER A 199 -0.19 -15.92 13.46
CA SER A 199 -0.52 -17.24 12.92
C SER A 199 -1.57 -17.14 11.83
N CYS A 200 -2.62 -16.32 12.01
CA CYS A 200 -3.62 -16.08 10.97
C CYS A 200 -2.98 -15.52 9.70
N PHE A 201 -2.12 -14.52 9.85
CA PHE A 201 -1.35 -13.92 8.75
C PHE A 201 -0.52 -14.96 8.00
N CYS A 202 0.29 -15.75 8.72
CA CYS A 202 1.13 -16.78 8.12
C CYS A 202 0.32 -17.90 7.45
N ILE A 203 -0.78 -18.32 8.08
CA ILE A 203 -1.68 -19.34 7.52
C ILE A 203 -2.32 -18.84 6.23
N LEU A 204 -2.79 -17.61 6.17
CA LEU A 204 -3.34 -17.03 4.94
C LEU A 204 -2.26 -16.83 3.88
N LEU A 205 -1.07 -16.36 4.26
CA LEU A 205 0.04 -16.11 3.34
C LEU A 205 0.52 -17.40 2.66
N VAL A 206 0.64 -18.49 3.41
CA VAL A 206 1.10 -19.78 2.86
C VAL A 206 -0.07 -20.59 2.30
N GLY A 207 -1.23 -20.53 2.94
CA GLY A 207 -2.40 -21.36 2.63
C GLY A 207 -3.22 -20.89 1.43
N MET A 208 -3.38 -19.57 1.24
CA MET A 208 -4.24 -19.04 0.16
C MET A 208 -3.82 -19.49 -1.25
N PRO A 209 -2.52 -19.56 -1.62
CA PRO A 209 -2.11 -20.05 -2.94
C PRO A 209 -2.64 -21.45 -3.30
N PHE A 210 -2.83 -22.33 -2.30
CA PHE A 210 -3.35 -23.68 -2.52
C PHE A 210 -4.86 -23.70 -2.80
N ILE A 211 -5.59 -22.69 -2.32
CA ILE A 211 -7.06 -22.57 -2.45
C ILE A 211 -7.43 -21.63 -3.61
N ALA A 212 -6.51 -20.76 -4.02
CA ALA A 212 -6.71 -19.73 -5.04
C ALA A 212 -7.18 -20.27 -6.41
N ASN A 213 -6.86 -21.53 -6.74
CA ASN A 213 -7.24 -22.13 -8.02
C ASN A 213 -8.67 -22.71 -8.03
N ILE A 214 -9.37 -22.72 -6.89
CA ILE A 214 -10.70 -23.34 -6.77
C ILE A 214 -11.80 -22.34 -7.18
N LEU A 215 -11.72 -21.11 -6.70
CA LEU A 215 -12.72 -20.06 -6.92
C LEU A 215 -12.05 -18.77 -7.38
N LEU A 216 -12.61 -18.11 -8.39
CA LEU A 216 -12.10 -16.82 -8.88
C LEU A 216 -12.00 -15.77 -7.76
N ILE A 217 -12.98 -15.72 -6.86
CA ILE A 217 -12.96 -14.77 -5.74
C ILE A 217 -11.83 -15.07 -4.72
N ALA A 218 -11.50 -16.35 -4.54
CA ALA A 218 -10.36 -16.76 -3.72
C ALA A 218 -9.03 -16.44 -4.41
N ASN A 219 -8.99 -16.52 -5.74
CA ASN A 219 -7.86 -16.07 -6.55
C ASN A 219 -7.62 -14.56 -6.38
N ILE A 220 -8.67 -13.75 -6.53
CA ILE A 220 -8.62 -12.30 -6.32
C ILE A 220 -8.13 -11.98 -4.91
N PHE A 221 -8.71 -12.61 -3.88
CA PHE A 221 -8.23 -12.44 -2.50
C PHE A 221 -6.74 -12.78 -2.40
N ASN A 222 -6.30 -13.92 -2.93
CA ASN A 222 -4.90 -14.34 -2.90
C ASN A 222 -3.97 -13.32 -3.59
N ILE A 223 -4.32 -12.82 -4.77
CA ILE A 223 -3.51 -11.84 -5.50
C ILE A 223 -3.28 -10.59 -4.65
N PHE A 224 -4.37 -10.00 -4.14
CA PHE A 224 -4.28 -8.76 -3.35
C PHE A 224 -3.65 -8.98 -1.98
N TYR A 225 -3.88 -10.13 -1.35
CA TYR A 225 -3.28 -10.48 -0.07
C TYR A 225 -1.76 -10.68 -0.18
N GLN A 226 -1.30 -11.41 -1.19
CA GLN A 226 0.14 -11.57 -1.46
C GLN A 226 0.77 -10.23 -1.83
N ALA A 227 0.12 -9.45 -2.70
CA ALA A 227 0.62 -8.15 -3.09
C ALA A 227 0.73 -7.18 -1.89
N GLY A 228 -0.31 -7.08 -1.06
CA GLY A 228 -0.30 -6.29 0.17
C GLY A 228 0.78 -6.74 1.15
N SER A 229 1.02 -8.06 1.23
CA SER A 229 1.98 -8.66 2.15
C SER A 229 3.45 -8.40 1.76
N PHE A 230 3.75 -8.27 0.47
CA PHE A 230 5.13 -8.13 -0.03
C PHE A 230 5.52 -6.73 -0.50
N VAL A 231 4.58 -5.79 -0.56
CA VAL A 231 4.91 -4.42 -0.98
C VAL A 231 5.69 -3.71 0.11
N PHE A 232 6.85 -3.17 -0.24
CA PHE A 232 7.57 -2.22 0.60
C PHE A 232 7.50 -0.84 -0.03
N GLY A 233 6.99 0.14 0.71
CA GLY A 233 6.82 1.50 0.25
C GLY A 233 5.41 1.85 -0.22
N GLY A 234 5.24 3.09 -0.69
CA GLY A 234 3.93 3.64 -1.05
C GLY A 234 3.21 2.90 -2.18
N GLY A 235 1.94 3.26 -2.41
CA GLY A 235 1.05 2.58 -3.37
C GLY A 235 1.55 2.48 -4.83
N HIS A 236 2.57 3.24 -5.23
CA HIS A 236 3.15 3.19 -6.57
C HIS A 236 4.02 1.93 -6.79
N VAL A 237 4.60 1.37 -5.72
CA VAL A 237 5.44 0.17 -5.78
C VAL A 237 4.60 -1.11 -5.89
N VAL A 238 3.31 -1.02 -5.56
CA VAL A 238 2.34 -2.12 -5.69
C VAL A 238 2.12 -2.49 -7.16
N LEU A 239 2.23 -1.51 -8.06
CA LEU A 239 1.79 -1.66 -9.45
C LEU A 239 2.58 -2.71 -10.26
N PRO A 240 3.94 -2.71 -10.24
CA PRO A 240 4.72 -3.75 -10.91
C PRO A 240 4.55 -5.16 -10.31
N LEU A 241 4.10 -5.26 -9.06
CA LEU A 241 3.76 -6.53 -8.43
C LEU A 241 2.38 -7.01 -8.86
N LEU A 242 1.36 -6.14 -8.81
CA LEU A 242 -0.01 -6.50 -9.15
C LEU A 242 -0.21 -6.77 -10.65
N GLN A 243 0.39 -5.97 -11.54
CA GLN A 243 0.14 -6.07 -12.98
C GLN A 243 0.34 -7.50 -13.52
N PRO A 244 1.48 -8.18 -13.32
CA PRO A 244 1.67 -9.54 -13.81
C PRO A 244 0.78 -10.57 -13.10
N MET A 245 0.38 -10.32 -11.84
CA MET A 245 -0.51 -11.22 -11.09
C MET A 245 -1.96 -11.14 -11.54
N MET A 246 -2.36 -10.02 -12.15
CA MET A 246 -3.70 -9.79 -12.69
C MET A 246 -3.81 -10.08 -14.18
N ASP A 247 -2.75 -10.58 -14.80
CA ASP A 247 -2.76 -10.95 -16.22
C ASP A 247 -3.81 -12.04 -16.50
N GLY A 248 -4.55 -11.88 -17.59
CA GLY A 248 -5.71 -12.70 -17.92
C GLY A 248 -6.98 -12.47 -17.06
N LEU A 249 -6.89 -11.77 -15.92
CA LEU A 249 -8.07 -11.42 -15.09
C LEU A 249 -8.61 -10.02 -15.40
N VAL A 250 -7.73 -9.07 -15.71
CA VAL A 250 -8.08 -7.69 -16.02
C VAL A 250 -7.29 -7.23 -17.24
N GLU A 251 -7.97 -6.61 -18.20
CA GLU A 251 -7.33 -6.05 -19.39
C GLU A 251 -6.32 -4.94 -19.02
N PRO A 252 -5.19 -4.81 -19.74
CA PRO A 252 -4.19 -3.78 -19.45
C PRO A 252 -4.75 -2.36 -19.42
N ASP A 253 -5.73 -2.07 -20.28
CA ASP A 253 -6.36 -0.75 -20.33
C ASP A 253 -7.20 -0.44 -19.08
N LYS A 254 -7.98 -1.43 -18.60
CA LYS A 254 -8.73 -1.33 -17.35
C LYS A 254 -7.81 -1.21 -16.14
N PHE A 255 -6.67 -1.89 -16.17
CA PHE A 255 -5.65 -1.79 -15.13
C PHE A 255 -5.05 -0.38 -15.08
N LEU A 256 -4.67 0.20 -16.22
CA LEU A 256 -4.19 1.59 -16.30
C LEU A 256 -5.28 2.60 -15.90
N THR A 257 -6.53 2.35 -16.27
CA THR A 257 -7.67 3.18 -15.87
C THR A 257 -7.90 3.14 -14.36
N ALA A 258 -7.81 1.97 -13.74
CA ALA A 258 -7.88 1.82 -12.29
C ALA A 258 -6.78 2.64 -11.59
N TYR A 259 -5.56 2.58 -12.13
CA TYR A 259 -4.41 3.31 -11.59
C TYR A 259 -4.61 4.81 -11.70
N ALA A 260 -4.94 5.29 -12.89
CA ALA A 260 -5.21 6.69 -13.17
C ALA A 260 -6.33 7.25 -12.28
N SER A 261 -7.41 6.48 -12.11
CA SER A 261 -8.53 6.84 -11.25
C SER A 261 -8.13 6.94 -9.78
N ALA A 262 -7.28 6.03 -9.30
CA ALA A 262 -6.78 6.03 -7.93
C ALA A 262 -5.96 7.30 -7.60
N GLN A 263 -5.35 7.95 -8.60
CA GLN A 263 -4.61 9.21 -8.42
C GLN A 263 -5.53 10.43 -8.28
N LEU A 264 -6.80 10.31 -8.69
CA LEU A 264 -7.78 11.39 -8.67
C LEU A 264 -8.69 11.37 -7.43
N VAL A 265 -8.62 10.31 -6.63
CA VAL A 265 -9.44 10.17 -5.42
C VAL A 265 -8.62 10.45 -4.16
N PRO A 266 -9.23 11.03 -3.11
CA PRO A 266 -8.56 11.22 -1.83
C PRO A 266 -8.38 9.88 -1.11
N GLY A 267 -7.41 9.82 -0.19
CA GLY A 267 -7.17 8.66 0.64
C GLY A 267 -6.14 7.69 0.06
N PRO A 268 -6.11 6.44 0.55
CA PRO A 268 -5.00 5.54 0.29
C PRO A 268 -5.05 5.01 -1.14
N MET A 269 -3.97 5.19 -1.90
CA MET A 269 -3.86 4.66 -3.28
C MET A 269 -4.12 3.16 -3.42
N PHE A 270 -3.95 2.40 -2.34
CA PHE A 270 -4.27 0.98 -2.34
C PHE A 270 -5.73 0.71 -2.72
N THR A 271 -6.63 1.68 -2.58
CA THR A 271 -8.03 1.57 -3.01
C THR A 271 -8.21 1.31 -4.50
N MET A 272 -7.16 1.44 -5.33
CA MET A 272 -7.13 0.87 -6.68
C MET A 272 -7.59 -0.60 -6.71
N ALA A 273 -7.31 -1.36 -5.63
CA ALA A 273 -7.81 -2.72 -5.45
C ALA A 273 -9.33 -2.82 -5.56
N SER A 274 -10.08 -1.83 -5.08
CA SER A 274 -11.55 -1.78 -5.22
C SER A 274 -11.96 -1.78 -6.69
N TYR A 275 -11.30 -0.94 -7.52
CA TYR A 275 -11.59 -0.87 -8.94
C TYR A 275 -11.22 -2.19 -9.64
N LEU A 276 -10.01 -2.67 -9.40
CA LEU A 276 -9.48 -3.88 -10.03
C LEU A 276 -10.28 -5.13 -9.63
N GLY A 277 -10.73 -5.22 -8.38
CA GLY A 277 -11.60 -6.29 -7.90
C GLY A 277 -12.97 -6.29 -8.59
N ALA A 278 -13.58 -5.12 -8.77
CA ALA A 278 -14.81 -4.99 -9.56
C ALA A 278 -14.60 -5.39 -11.03
N ALA A 279 -13.48 -4.97 -11.61
CA ALA A 279 -13.15 -5.30 -13.00
C ALA A 279 -12.86 -6.79 -13.20
N ALA A 280 -12.26 -7.47 -12.21
CA ALA A 280 -11.94 -8.89 -12.25
C ALA A 280 -13.15 -9.80 -11.96
N TYR A 281 -14.09 -9.36 -11.10
CA TYR A 281 -15.25 -10.16 -10.70
C TYR A 281 -16.58 -9.56 -11.20
N THR A 282 -16.79 -9.62 -12.51
CA THR A 282 -17.92 -8.96 -13.20
C THR A 282 -19.30 -9.49 -12.80
N THR A 283 -19.40 -10.71 -12.29
CA THR A 283 -20.67 -11.30 -11.81
C THR A 283 -21.20 -10.60 -10.56
N SER A 284 -20.32 -10.08 -9.71
CA SER A 284 -20.69 -9.25 -8.56
C SER A 284 -19.58 -8.23 -8.29
N PRO A 285 -19.55 -7.10 -9.03
CA PRO A 285 -18.45 -6.15 -8.96
C PRO A 285 -18.21 -5.62 -7.54
N ILE A 286 -19.28 -5.38 -6.77
CA ILE A 286 -19.20 -4.91 -5.37
C ILE A 286 -18.49 -5.95 -4.49
N LEU A 287 -18.80 -7.24 -4.66
CA LEU A 287 -18.12 -8.31 -3.91
C LEU A 287 -16.64 -8.39 -4.29
N GLY A 288 -16.34 -8.28 -5.59
CA GLY A 288 -14.97 -8.22 -6.09
C GLY A 288 -14.17 -7.07 -5.48
N SER A 289 -14.73 -5.87 -5.48
CA SER A 289 -14.14 -4.68 -4.86
C SER A 289 -13.89 -4.89 -3.37
N PHE A 290 -14.88 -5.39 -2.64
CA PHE A 290 -14.79 -5.60 -1.20
C PHE A 290 -13.69 -6.60 -0.85
N VAL A 291 -13.66 -7.74 -1.54
CA VAL A 291 -12.66 -8.80 -1.35
C VAL A 291 -11.25 -8.29 -1.65
N ALA A 292 -11.05 -7.62 -2.79
CA ALA A 292 -9.75 -7.08 -3.16
C ALA A 292 -9.24 -6.01 -2.16
N THR A 293 -10.14 -5.14 -1.71
CA THR A 293 -9.79 -4.05 -0.78
C THR A 293 -9.42 -4.56 0.60
N ILE A 294 -10.17 -5.53 1.13
CA ILE A 294 -9.84 -6.15 2.42
C ILE A 294 -8.57 -6.99 2.31
N ALA A 295 -8.42 -7.75 1.23
CA ALA A 295 -7.29 -8.65 1.07
C ALA A 295 -5.96 -7.88 1.07
N GLY A 296 -5.88 -6.76 0.37
CA GLY A 296 -4.62 -6.04 0.26
C GLY A 296 -4.52 -4.74 1.05
N GLY A 297 -5.62 -4.23 1.60
CA GLY A 297 -5.65 -3.05 2.45
C GLY A 297 -5.06 -3.39 3.82
N ASP A 298 -3.73 -3.43 3.86
CA ASP A 298 -2.92 -3.79 5.02
C ASP A 298 -3.19 -5.18 5.60
N SER A 299 -2.77 -6.21 4.87
CA SER A 299 -2.69 -7.58 5.36
C SER A 299 -1.63 -7.79 6.47
N ASN A 300 -0.78 -6.79 6.77
CA ASN A 300 0.40 -6.87 7.65
C ASN A 300 0.26 -6.12 8.99
#